data_AF-A0A662TDN7-F1
#
_entry.id   AF-A0A662TDN7-F1
#
_cell.length_a   1.000
_cell.length_b   1.000
_cell.length_c   1.000
_cell.angle_alpha   90.00
_cell.angle_beta   90.00
_cell.angle_gamma   90.00
#
_symmetry.space_group_name_H-M   'P 1'
#
loop_
_entity.id
_entity.type
_entity.pdbx_description
1 polymer ?
#
loop_
_entity_poly.entity_id
_entity_poly.type
_entity_poly.pdbx_seq_one_letter_code
_entity_poly.pdbx_strand_id
1 'polypeptide(L)'
;MNETVKIALPPQGSVIRKLLINLMTYIYTIDSIRDVELEGNYIKLHVTSRKDFLTDLNSSLRDIGEIVGKDLENNKIRDFKIHLNDRRSFKSMLNNMATDYLFTNIVRILREANLSLESLNELEIAKSNGKGRIRIVLGSDRLALPLEVFYERYQSRYEFPKGRGGKPFDVRLSPAWFTILMAGLALSYINSFGAEYVLAFVTEDTFARVVRDPTARAVIYGSRYGILSILRDRNVPPRPHIPFVLYISSEIVKEVRDNVELLKELINIKPTLEIDRVNRTGKSFTLQERLSLDVSPFLEKMLKLDTDVLEWISRNARKCIYSLGTGAVYGKYVTLSNKIYEALIGVGDPEEAAIYAMRSIAEYEAEKATDFRKVLRYHSSKVKKFVKALKYGHESVS
;
A
#
# COMPACT_ATOMS: atom_id res chain seq x y z
N MET A 1 -21.91 -23.72 17.64
CA MET A 1 -21.82 -24.32 16.29
C MET A 1 -21.01 -23.35 15.46
N ASN A 2 -19.99 -23.81 14.76
CA ASN A 2 -19.24 -22.94 13.85
C ASN A 2 -20.02 -22.83 12.53
N GLU A 3 -20.24 -21.61 12.06
CA GLU A 3 -20.86 -21.33 10.77
C GLU A 3 -19.79 -20.90 9.77
N THR A 4 -20.09 -21.03 8.47
CA THR A 4 -19.17 -20.59 7.41
C THR A 4 -19.78 -19.43 6.64
N VAL A 5 -19.01 -18.36 6.48
CA VAL A 5 -19.29 -17.28 5.53
C VAL A 5 -18.36 -17.44 4.34
N LYS A 6 -18.90 -17.40 3.12
CA LYS A 6 -18.10 -17.42 1.90
C LYS A 6 -18.09 -16.03 1.27
N ILE A 7 -16.92 -15.61 0.80
CA ILE A 7 -16.78 -14.37 0.02
C ILE A 7 -16.13 -14.75 -1.30
N ALA A 8 -16.82 -14.49 -2.40
CA ALA A 8 -16.32 -14.81 -3.72
C ALA A 8 -15.13 -13.91 -4.07
N LEU A 9 -14.03 -14.50 -4.50
CA LEU A 9 -12.88 -13.74 -4.96
C LEU A 9 -13.12 -13.24 -6.39
N PRO A 10 -12.97 -11.92 -6.65
CA PRO A 10 -12.96 -11.40 -8.01
C PRO A 10 -11.81 -11.99 -8.85
N PRO A 11 -11.78 -11.74 -10.18
CA PRO A 11 -10.75 -12.29 -11.06
C PRO A 11 -9.33 -12.02 -10.56
N GLN A 12 -8.46 -13.03 -10.68
CA GLN A 12 -7.07 -12.93 -10.25
C GLN A 12 -6.35 -11.75 -10.91
N GLY A 13 -5.54 -11.05 -10.14
CA GLY A 13 -4.80 -9.87 -10.58
C GLY A 13 -5.61 -8.56 -10.55
N SER A 14 -6.94 -8.61 -10.64
CA SER A 14 -7.76 -7.39 -10.74
C SER A 14 -7.66 -6.50 -9.51
N VAL A 15 -7.74 -5.18 -9.71
CA VAL A 15 -7.71 -4.19 -8.61
C VAL A 15 -8.81 -4.48 -7.59
N ILE A 16 -10.01 -4.84 -8.05
CA ILE A 16 -11.12 -5.20 -7.15
C ILE A 16 -10.81 -6.41 -6.26
N ARG A 17 -10.02 -7.39 -6.74
CA ARG A 17 -9.53 -8.49 -5.90
C ARG A 17 -8.52 -7.99 -4.87
N LYS A 18 -7.58 -7.13 -5.28
CA LYS A 18 -6.60 -6.53 -4.36
C LYS A 18 -7.24 -5.71 -3.26
N LEU A 19 -8.28 -4.94 -3.58
CA LEU A 19 -9.07 -4.19 -2.59
C LEU A 19 -9.76 -5.11 -1.59
N LEU A 20 -10.34 -6.22 -2.06
CA LEU A 20 -10.89 -7.24 -1.17
C LEU A 20 -9.81 -7.83 -0.27
N ILE A 21 -8.64 -8.20 -0.81
CA ILE A 21 -7.52 -8.74 -0.03
C ILE A 21 -7.06 -7.75 1.06
N ASN A 22 -6.97 -6.45 0.75
CA ASN A 22 -6.68 -5.43 1.76
C ASN A 22 -7.71 -5.41 2.89
N LEU A 23 -9.01 -5.42 2.56
CA LEU A 23 -10.05 -5.48 3.60
C LEU A 23 -9.91 -6.77 4.42
N MET A 24 -9.75 -7.92 3.77
CA MET A 24 -9.63 -9.20 4.45
C MET A 24 -8.40 -9.27 5.37
N THR A 25 -7.28 -8.70 4.93
CA THR A 25 -6.07 -8.56 5.75
C THR A 25 -6.30 -7.65 6.96
N TYR A 26 -7.21 -6.69 6.87
CA TYR A 26 -7.56 -5.83 8.00
C TYR A 26 -8.53 -6.52 8.97
N ILE A 27 -9.53 -7.24 8.48
CA ILE A 27 -10.62 -7.77 9.30
C ILE A 27 -10.40 -9.21 9.81
N TYR A 28 -9.42 -9.97 9.31
CA TYR A 28 -9.29 -11.38 9.70
C TYR A 28 -9.02 -11.60 11.20
N THR A 29 -8.53 -10.58 11.91
CA THR A 29 -8.29 -10.65 13.37
C THR A 29 -9.51 -10.26 14.21
N ILE A 30 -10.69 -10.14 13.61
CA ILE A 30 -11.93 -9.89 14.34
C ILE A 30 -12.26 -11.13 15.19
N ASP A 31 -12.74 -10.91 16.41
CA ASP A 31 -12.98 -11.97 17.41
C ASP A 31 -13.94 -13.08 16.96
N SER A 32 -14.94 -12.74 16.14
CA SER A 32 -15.90 -13.72 15.59
C SER A 32 -15.30 -14.62 14.51
N ILE A 33 -14.14 -14.29 13.93
CA ILE A 33 -13.44 -15.13 12.95
C ILE A 33 -12.51 -16.09 13.69
N ARG A 34 -12.71 -17.38 13.48
CA ARG A 34 -11.90 -18.46 14.07
C ARG A 34 -10.79 -18.91 13.15
N ASP A 35 -11.07 -18.95 11.86
CA ASP A 35 -10.13 -19.41 10.84
C ASP A 35 -10.50 -18.84 9.46
N VAL A 36 -9.49 -18.74 8.58
CA VAL A 36 -9.61 -18.20 7.23
C VAL A 36 -8.94 -19.15 6.24
N GLU A 37 -9.72 -19.66 5.30
CA GLU A 37 -9.23 -20.56 4.25
C GLU A 37 -9.41 -19.94 2.86
N LEU A 38 -8.38 -20.08 2.03
CA LEU A 38 -8.46 -19.79 0.61
C LEU A 38 -8.81 -21.08 -0.15
N GLU A 39 -10.05 -21.20 -0.60
CA GLU A 39 -10.52 -22.38 -1.35
C GLU A 39 -11.02 -21.98 -2.73
N GLY A 40 -10.24 -22.32 -3.76
CA GLY A 40 -10.57 -22.02 -5.15
C GLY A 40 -10.74 -20.51 -5.40
N ASN A 41 -11.97 -20.11 -5.76
CA ASN A 41 -12.32 -18.71 -6.00
C ASN A 41 -13.09 -18.10 -4.81
N TYR A 42 -12.86 -18.58 -3.59
CA TYR A 42 -13.52 -18.08 -2.39
C TYR A 42 -12.54 -17.88 -1.24
N ILE A 43 -12.85 -16.89 -0.40
CA ILE A 43 -12.35 -16.81 0.97
C ILE A 43 -13.45 -17.39 1.86
N LYS A 44 -13.14 -18.46 2.59
CA LYS A 44 -14.02 -19.04 3.59
C LYS A 44 -13.62 -18.54 4.95
N LEU A 45 -14.58 -18.00 5.68
CA LEU A 45 -14.44 -17.56 7.06
C LEU A 45 -15.22 -18.52 7.94
N HIS A 46 -14.51 -19.20 8.81
CA HIS A 46 -15.13 -20.00 9.87
C HIS A 46 -15.42 -19.08 11.04
N VAL A 47 -16.69 -18.85 11.33
CA VAL A 47 -17.15 -17.83 12.29
C VAL A 47 -17.94 -18.45 13.44
N THR A 48 -17.97 -17.75 14.58
CA THR A 48 -18.78 -18.15 15.74
C THR A 48 -20.26 -18.18 15.41
N SER A 49 -20.74 -17.15 14.71
CA SER A 49 -22.07 -17.08 14.10
C SER A 49 -22.06 -16.02 13.00
N ARG A 50 -22.92 -16.17 11.98
CA ARG A 50 -23.09 -15.15 10.93
C ARG A 50 -23.53 -13.79 11.48
N LYS A 51 -24.26 -13.77 12.59
CA LYS A 51 -24.74 -12.54 13.23
C LYS A 51 -23.63 -11.79 13.95
N ASP A 52 -22.78 -12.49 14.70
CA ASP A 52 -21.65 -11.87 15.38
C ASP A 52 -20.65 -11.33 14.36
N PHE A 53 -20.35 -12.14 13.32
CA PHE A 53 -19.51 -11.71 12.21
C PHE A 53 -20.01 -10.42 11.55
N LEU A 54 -21.33 -10.30 11.30
CA LEU A 54 -21.89 -9.08 10.74
C LEU A 54 -21.78 -7.88 11.67
N THR A 55 -22.01 -8.09 12.97
CA THR A 55 -21.84 -7.03 13.98
C THR A 55 -20.41 -6.48 13.93
N ASP A 56 -19.43 -7.38 13.95
CA ASP A 56 -18.02 -7.00 13.97
C ASP A 56 -17.53 -6.44 12.64
N LEU A 57 -18.01 -6.99 11.51
CA LEU A 57 -17.72 -6.47 10.17
C LEU A 57 -18.24 -5.05 10.04
N ASN A 58 -19.49 -4.78 10.44
CA ASN A 58 -20.05 -3.43 10.41
C ASN A 58 -19.29 -2.48 11.36
N SER A 59 -18.89 -2.94 12.54
CA SER A 59 -18.02 -2.16 13.43
C SER A 59 -16.70 -1.79 12.73
N SER A 60 -16.04 -2.77 12.13
CA SER A 60 -14.77 -2.57 11.43
C SER A 60 -14.90 -1.64 10.22
N LEU A 61 -15.99 -1.73 9.46
CA LEU A 61 -16.27 -0.80 8.36
C LEU A 61 -16.41 0.64 8.87
N ARG A 62 -17.12 0.84 9.98
CA ARG A 62 -17.25 2.16 10.62
C ARG A 62 -15.90 2.67 11.13
N ASP A 63 -15.10 1.81 11.76
CA ASP A 63 -13.76 2.16 12.23
C ASP A 63 -12.83 2.61 11.10
N ILE A 64 -12.86 1.92 9.96
CA ILE A 64 -12.13 2.34 8.75
C ILE A 64 -12.61 3.73 8.30
N GLY A 65 -13.92 3.95 8.29
CA GLY A 65 -14.52 5.24 8.01
C GLY A 65 -14.03 6.35 8.94
N GLU A 66 -13.93 6.07 10.25
CA GLU A 66 -13.42 7.03 11.24
C GLU A 66 -11.93 7.32 11.08
N ILE A 67 -11.11 6.29 10.84
CA ILE A 67 -9.66 6.45 10.63
C ILE A 67 -9.42 7.36 9.42
N VAL A 68 -10.04 7.05 8.28
CA VAL A 68 -9.86 7.83 7.05
C VAL A 68 -10.52 9.20 7.16
N GLY A 69 -11.65 9.32 7.85
CA GLY A 69 -12.28 10.60 8.17
C GLY A 69 -11.35 11.52 8.93
N LYS A 70 -10.71 11.03 9.99
CA LYS A 70 -9.70 11.78 10.77
C LYS A 70 -8.49 12.15 9.93
N ASP A 71 -8.01 11.26 9.06
CA ASP A 71 -6.87 11.55 8.19
C ASP A 71 -7.21 12.66 7.16
N LEU A 72 -8.46 12.72 6.67
CA LEU A 72 -8.95 13.82 5.82
C LEU A 72 -9.08 15.13 6.59
N GLU A 73 -9.75 15.09 7.74
CA GLU A 73 -10.00 16.27 8.60
C GLU A 73 -8.69 16.93 9.06
N ASN A 74 -7.67 16.12 9.34
CA ASN A 74 -6.34 16.58 9.75
C ASN A 74 -5.40 16.89 8.56
N ASN A 75 -5.90 16.85 7.31
CA ASN A 75 -5.11 17.06 6.09
C ASN A 75 -3.89 16.11 5.94
N LYS A 76 -3.93 14.93 6.56
CA LYS A 76 -2.90 13.89 6.38
C LYS A 76 -2.98 13.27 4.99
N ILE A 77 -4.21 13.09 4.47
CA ILE A 77 -4.46 12.63 3.11
C ILE A 77 -5.25 13.68 2.34
N ARG A 78 -5.00 13.75 1.03
CA ARG A 78 -5.70 14.68 0.14
C ARG A 78 -6.92 14.02 -0.49
N ASP A 79 -8.08 14.67 -0.45
CA ASP A 79 -9.25 14.24 -1.22
C ASP A 79 -9.19 14.76 -2.67
N PHE A 80 -9.97 14.15 -3.55
CA PHE A 80 -10.13 14.59 -4.94
C PHE A 80 -11.53 14.36 -5.47
N LYS A 81 -11.87 15.07 -6.54
CA LYS A 81 -13.22 15.05 -7.09
C LYS A 81 -13.53 13.72 -7.79
N ILE A 82 -14.73 13.19 -7.54
CA ILE A 82 -15.25 12.03 -8.27
C ILE A 82 -15.55 12.37 -9.72
N HIS A 83 -15.35 11.39 -10.59
CA HIS A 83 -15.76 11.52 -11.97
C HIS A 83 -17.30 11.63 -12.10
N LEU A 84 -17.77 12.45 -13.04
CA LEU A 84 -19.19 12.76 -13.21
C LEU A 84 -20.07 11.53 -13.40
N ASN A 85 -19.56 10.51 -14.10
CA ASN A 85 -20.29 9.27 -14.36
C ASN A 85 -20.48 8.41 -13.11
N ASP A 86 -19.62 8.56 -12.10
CA ASP A 86 -19.64 7.72 -10.90
C ASP A 86 -20.52 8.31 -9.80
N ARG A 87 -20.92 9.59 -9.93
CA ARG A 87 -21.84 10.28 -9.02
C ARG A 87 -23.15 9.53 -8.79
N ARG A 88 -23.65 8.82 -9.80
CA ARG A 88 -24.92 8.08 -9.68
C ARG A 88 -24.83 6.93 -8.68
N SER A 89 -23.73 6.17 -8.69
CA SER A 89 -23.53 5.08 -7.72
C SER A 89 -23.43 5.62 -6.30
N PHE A 90 -22.65 6.69 -6.08
CA PHE A 90 -22.55 7.33 -4.77
C PHE A 90 -23.87 7.96 -4.30
N LYS A 91 -24.62 8.61 -5.19
CA LYS A 91 -25.96 9.14 -4.87
C LYS A 91 -26.92 8.03 -4.47
N SER A 92 -26.88 6.88 -5.14
CA SER A 92 -27.70 5.73 -4.77
C SER A 92 -27.34 5.18 -3.38
N MET A 93 -26.05 5.20 -3.01
CA MET A 93 -25.60 4.75 -1.69
C MET A 93 -25.89 5.76 -0.57
N LEU A 94 -25.93 7.05 -0.89
CA LEU A 94 -26.04 8.15 0.07
C LEU A 94 -27.38 8.90 -0.02
N ASN A 95 -28.43 8.26 -0.51
CA ASN A 95 -29.78 8.85 -0.64
C ASN A 95 -29.78 10.25 -1.29
N ASN A 96 -29.09 10.38 -2.42
CA ASN A 96 -28.87 11.61 -3.18
C ASN A 96 -28.01 12.70 -2.52
N MET A 97 -27.46 12.47 -1.32
CA MET A 97 -26.65 13.45 -0.60
C MET A 97 -25.14 13.37 -0.93
N ALA A 98 -24.73 12.64 -1.97
CA ALA A 98 -23.33 12.52 -2.34
C ALA A 98 -22.71 13.88 -2.70
N THR A 99 -21.51 14.13 -2.18
CA THR A 99 -20.68 15.31 -2.49
C THR A 99 -19.87 15.09 -3.77
N ASP A 100 -19.13 16.12 -4.18
CA ASP A 100 -18.21 16.04 -5.31
C ASP A 100 -16.90 15.31 -5.01
N TYR A 101 -16.62 14.94 -3.76
CA TYR A 101 -15.32 14.42 -3.32
C TYR A 101 -15.38 12.92 -2.98
N LEU A 102 -14.37 12.16 -3.44
CA LEU A 102 -14.36 10.70 -3.39
C LEU A 102 -14.29 10.19 -1.95
N PHE A 103 -13.25 10.55 -1.22
CA PHE A 103 -13.01 9.97 0.10
C PHE A 103 -14.00 10.51 1.13
N THR A 104 -14.46 11.74 0.98
CA THR A 104 -15.59 12.28 1.75
C THR A 104 -16.84 11.41 1.61
N ASN A 105 -17.18 10.99 0.38
CA ASN A 105 -18.32 10.10 0.17
C ASN A 105 -18.06 8.69 0.71
N ILE A 106 -16.85 8.14 0.53
CA ILE A 106 -16.46 6.83 1.07
C ILE A 106 -16.60 6.82 2.59
N VAL A 107 -16.05 7.82 3.28
CA VAL A 107 -16.14 7.95 4.74
C VAL A 107 -17.58 7.95 5.21
N ARG A 108 -18.48 8.67 4.52
CA ARG A 108 -19.91 8.67 4.87
C ARG A 108 -20.56 7.31 4.69
N ILE A 109 -20.28 6.61 3.58
CA ILE A 109 -20.78 5.25 3.34
C ILE A 109 -20.31 4.29 4.44
N LEU A 110 -19.03 4.41 4.85
CA LEU A 110 -18.44 3.52 5.84
C LEU A 110 -18.91 3.81 7.27
N ARG A 111 -19.05 5.09 7.66
CA ARG A 111 -19.60 5.52 8.95
C ARG A 111 -21.06 5.06 9.15
N GLU A 112 -21.82 4.96 8.07
CA GLU A 112 -23.21 4.50 8.06
C GLU A 112 -23.35 3.01 7.69
N ALA A 113 -22.25 2.25 7.63
CA ALA A 113 -22.28 0.85 7.21
C ALA A 113 -23.14 -0.01 8.15
N ASN A 114 -24.11 -0.71 7.56
CA ASN A 114 -25.04 -1.60 8.25
C ASN A 114 -25.47 -2.77 7.33
N LEU A 115 -24.53 -3.63 6.98
CA LEU A 115 -24.77 -4.84 6.19
C LEU A 115 -25.65 -5.83 6.97
N SER A 116 -26.58 -6.46 6.24
CA SER A 116 -27.53 -7.44 6.77
C SER A 116 -27.13 -8.90 6.47
N LEU A 117 -27.89 -9.88 6.97
CA LEU A 117 -27.68 -11.30 6.65
C LEU A 117 -27.81 -11.59 5.16
N GLU A 118 -28.72 -10.93 4.46
CA GLU A 118 -28.88 -11.02 3.01
C GLU A 118 -27.66 -10.46 2.27
N SER A 119 -26.96 -9.48 2.88
CA SER A 119 -25.74 -8.93 2.31
C SER A 119 -24.64 -9.98 2.21
N LEU A 120 -24.56 -10.92 3.16
CA LEU A 120 -23.60 -12.02 3.08
C LEU A 120 -23.85 -12.91 1.86
N ASN A 121 -25.12 -13.18 1.53
CA ASN A 121 -25.47 -13.98 0.35
C ASN A 121 -25.04 -13.28 -0.95
N GLU A 122 -25.08 -11.95 -1.00
CA GLU A 122 -24.57 -11.18 -2.15
C GLU A 122 -23.05 -11.28 -2.29
N LEU A 123 -22.30 -11.38 -1.16
CA LEU A 123 -20.85 -11.52 -1.16
C LEU A 123 -20.39 -12.90 -1.66
N GLU A 124 -21.25 -13.92 -1.63
CA GLU A 124 -20.97 -15.24 -2.19
C GLU A 124 -21.01 -15.27 -3.73
N ILE A 125 -21.45 -14.20 -4.38
CA ILE A 125 -21.71 -14.16 -5.82
C ILE A 125 -20.62 -13.35 -6.54
N ALA A 126 -19.83 -14.03 -7.37
CA ALA A 126 -19.03 -13.41 -8.41
C ALA A 126 -19.22 -14.17 -9.73
N LYS A 127 -19.84 -13.53 -10.72
CA LYS A 127 -20.15 -14.14 -12.02
C LYS A 127 -19.47 -13.35 -13.14
N SER A 128 -18.98 -14.05 -14.16
CA SER A 128 -18.40 -13.43 -15.35
C SER A 128 -19.04 -14.00 -16.59
N ASN A 129 -19.76 -13.16 -17.34
CA ASN A 129 -20.52 -13.55 -18.52
C ASN A 129 -20.11 -12.70 -19.74
N GLY A 130 -20.17 -13.28 -20.95
CA GLY A 130 -20.11 -12.53 -22.21
C GLY A 130 -19.13 -13.10 -23.26
N LYS A 131 -19.58 -13.16 -24.52
CA LYS A 131 -18.76 -13.64 -25.66
C LYS A 131 -17.93 -12.52 -26.36
N GLY A 132 -18.21 -11.24 -26.07
CA GLY A 132 -17.52 -10.08 -26.67
C GLY A 132 -17.06 -9.02 -25.66
N ARG A 133 -17.99 -8.50 -24.84
CA ARG A 133 -17.68 -7.66 -23.67
C ARG A 133 -17.85 -8.53 -22.42
N ILE A 134 -16.83 -8.60 -21.57
CA ILE A 134 -16.89 -9.37 -20.33
C ILE A 134 -17.65 -8.52 -19.30
N ARG A 135 -18.79 -9.00 -18.79
CA ARG A 135 -19.46 -8.39 -17.64
C ARG A 135 -19.17 -9.21 -16.40
N ILE A 136 -18.55 -8.57 -15.40
CA ILE A 136 -18.36 -9.12 -14.06
C ILE A 136 -19.49 -8.58 -13.19
N VAL A 137 -20.23 -9.47 -12.54
CA VAL A 137 -21.29 -9.12 -11.59
C VAL A 137 -20.89 -9.65 -10.23
N LEU A 138 -20.74 -8.76 -9.26
CA LEU A 138 -20.49 -9.07 -7.87
C LEU A 138 -21.78 -8.82 -7.08
N GLY A 139 -22.43 -9.88 -6.61
CA GLY A 139 -23.80 -9.81 -6.08
C GLY A 139 -24.83 -9.53 -7.18
N SER A 140 -25.63 -8.48 -6.98
CA SER A 140 -26.65 -7.97 -7.90
C SER A 140 -26.14 -6.88 -8.85
N ASP A 141 -26.76 -6.75 -10.03
CA ASP A 141 -26.41 -5.76 -11.06
C ASP A 141 -27.10 -4.40 -10.78
N ARG A 142 -26.73 -3.74 -9.67
CA ARG A 142 -27.38 -2.48 -9.22
C ARG A 142 -26.51 -1.24 -9.43
N LEU A 143 -25.24 -1.34 -9.08
CA LEU A 143 -24.31 -0.21 -9.08
C LEU A 143 -23.17 -0.44 -10.07
N ALA A 144 -22.67 0.63 -10.66
CA ALA A 144 -21.44 0.58 -11.45
C ALA A 144 -20.22 0.78 -10.54
N LEU A 145 -19.15 0.04 -10.81
CA LEU A 145 -17.85 0.25 -10.16
C LEU A 145 -17.30 1.64 -10.55
N PRO A 146 -16.87 2.47 -9.58
CA PRO A 146 -16.29 3.78 -9.87
C PRO A 146 -15.04 3.69 -10.76
N LEU A 147 -14.84 4.66 -11.65
CA LEU A 147 -13.69 4.67 -12.56
C LEU A 147 -12.35 4.82 -11.82
N GLU A 148 -12.37 5.43 -10.64
CA GLU A 148 -11.24 5.52 -9.71
C GLU A 148 -10.74 4.14 -9.25
N VAL A 149 -11.58 3.12 -9.28
CA VAL A 149 -11.21 1.73 -8.96
C VAL A 149 -11.02 0.89 -10.22
N PHE A 150 -11.48 1.40 -11.36
CA PHE A 150 -11.60 0.67 -12.62
C PHE A 150 -10.60 1.11 -13.69
N TYR A 151 -9.42 1.59 -13.30
CA TYR A 151 -8.40 2.08 -14.22
C TYR A 151 -7.81 0.98 -15.13
N GLU A 152 -7.90 -0.30 -14.73
CA GLU A 152 -7.55 -1.45 -15.58
C GLU A 152 -8.37 -1.50 -16.87
N ARG A 153 -9.58 -0.92 -16.89
CA ARG A 153 -10.41 -0.83 -18.10
C ARG A 153 -9.68 -0.12 -19.24
N TYR A 154 -8.92 0.92 -18.92
CA TYR A 154 -8.16 1.68 -19.91
C TYR A 154 -6.91 0.94 -20.40
N GLN A 155 -6.48 -0.09 -19.65
CA GLN A 155 -5.39 -1.01 -20.00
C GLN A 155 -5.88 -2.32 -20.63
N SER A 156 -7.19 -2.60 -20.61
CA SER A 156 -7.79 -3.84 -21.12
C SER A 156 -7.46 -4.16 -22.57
N ARG A 157 -7.12 -3.15 -23.38
CA ARG A 157 -6.64 -3.31 -24.76
C ARG A 157 -5.18 -3.76 -24.86
N TYR A 158 -4.40 -3.54 -23.81
CA TYR A 158 -2.96 -3.69 -23.82
C TYR A 158 -2.49 -4.89 -22.99
N GLU A 159 -3.00 -5.15 -21.79
CA GLU A 159 -2.52 -6.26 -20.94
C GLU A 159 -3.35 -6.36 -19.65
N PHE A 160 -4.35 -7.26 -19.55
CA PHE A 160 -4.84 -7.75 -18.24
C PHE A 160 -5.75 -9.01 -18.34
N PRO A 161 -5.67 -9.96 -17.39
CA PRO A 161 -4.61 -10.95 -17.18
C PRO A 161 -4.97 -12.30 -17.85
N LYS A 162 -3.96 -13.06 -18.29
CA LYS A 162 -4.10 -14.47 -18.75
C LYS A 162 -5.09 -14.71 -19.91
N GLY A 163 -4.78 -14.19 -21.10
CA GLY A 163 -5.24 -14.81 -22.36
C GLY A 163 -6.63 -14.46 -22.89
N ARG A 164 -7.26 -13.36 -22.47
CA ARG A 164 -8.53 -12.88 -23.06
C ARG A 164 -8.31 -11.58 -23.84
N GLY A 165 -7.68 -11.70 -25.01
CA GLY A 165 -7.20 -10.60 -25.85
C GLY A 165 -8.10 -9.36 -25.96
N GLY A 166 -7.73 -8.29 -25.25
CA GLY A 166 -8.16 -6.94 -25.58
C GLY A 166 -9.63 -6.60 -25.32
N LYS A 167 -10.42 -7.49 -24.70
CA LYS A 167 -11.88 -7.34 -24.63
C LYS A 167 -12.28 -6.31 -23.57
N PRO A 168 -13.11 -5.30 -23.91
CA PRO A 168 -13.66 -4.39 -22.91
C PRO A 168 -14.41 -5.17 -21.84
N PHE A 169 -14.34 -4.71 -20.60
CA PHE A 169 -15.12 -5.28 -19.50
C PHE A 169 -15.88 -4.22 -18.72
N ASP A 170 -16.93 -4.67 -18.02
CA ASP A 170 -17.80 -3.87 -17.15
C ASP A 170 -17.94 -4.58 -15.81
N VAL A 171 -17.98 -3.83 -14.71
CA VAL A 171 -18.18 -4.40 -13.37
C VAL A 171 -19.44 -3.81 -12.77
N ARG A 172 -20.30 -4.69 -12.29
CA ARG A 172 -21.58 -4.37 -11.65
C ARG A 172 -21.63 -4.96 -10.25
N LEU A 173 -22.18 -4.18 -9.32
CA LEU A 173 -22.04 -4.41 -7.89
C LEU A 173 -23.39 -4.33 -7.19
N SER A 174 -23.56 -5.18 -6.18
CA SER A 174 -24.55 -4.96 -5.13
C SER A 174 -24.10 -3.84 -4.19
N PRO A 175 -25.02 -3.25 -3.39
CA PRO A 175 -24.63 -2.33 -2.32
C PRO A 175 -23.62 -2.91 -1.33
N ALA A 176 -23.74 -4.21 -0.98
CA ALA A 176 -22.80 -4.87 -0.07
C ALA A 176 -21.38 -4.93 -0.66
N TRP A 177 -21.25 -5.32 -1.93
CA TRP A 177 -19.99 -5.30 -2.65
C TRP A 177 -19.42 -3.90 -2.80
N PHE A 178 -20.26 -2.91 -3.08
CA PHE A 178 -19.83 -1.52 -3.15
C PHE A 178 -19.21 -1.06 -1.83
N THR A 179 -19.88 -1.28 -0.70
CA THR A 179 -19.38 -0.93 0.64
C THR A 179 -18.04 -1.60 0.94
N ILE A 180 -17.91 -2.91 0.68
CA ILE A 180 -16.66 -3.66 0.91
C ILE A 180 -15.51 -3.15 0.04
N LEU A 181 -15.76 -2.87 -1.24
CA LEU A 181 -14.72 -2.33 -2.13
C LEU A 181 -14.32 -0.90 -1.75
N MET A 182 -15.25 -0.08 -1.27
CA MET A 182 -14.93 1.25 -0.75
C MET A 182 -14.09 1.18 0.53
N ALA A 183 -14.35 0.21 1.41
CA ALA A 183 -13.51 -0.05 2.57
C ALA A 183 -12.09 -0.50 2.18
N GLY A 184 -11.99 -1.44 1.23
CA GLY A 184 -10.71 -1.83 0.63
C GLY A 184 -9.98 -0.64 0.03
N LEU A 185 -10.68 0.27 -0.64
CA LEU A 185 -10.07 1.47 -1.25
C LEU A 185 -9.58 2.45 -0.18
N ALA A 186 -10.37 2.68 0.87
CA ALA A 186 -10.01 3.49 2.02
C ALA A 186 -8.73 2.98 2.71
N LEU A 187 -8.60 1.66 2.87
CA LEU A 187 -7.41 1.01 3.43
C LEU A 187 -6.20 1.07 2.49
N SER A 188 -6.42 1.02 1.18
CA SER A 188 -5.35 1.02 0.18
C SER A 188 -4.80 2.41 -0.09
N TYR A 189 -5.57 3.47 0.17
CA TYR A 189 -5.20 4.82 -0.19
C TYR A 189 -4.06 5.37 0.67
N ILE A 190 -2.99 5.80 -0.01
CA ILE A 190 -1.83 6.44 0.61
C ILE A 190 -1.97 7.96 0.54
N ASN A 191 -1.90 8.54 -0.67
CA ASN A 191 -2.12 9.98 -0.88
C ASN A 191 -2.25 10.35 -2.38
N SER A 192 -2.43 11.64 -2.65
CA SER A 192 -2.43 12.22 -3.99
C SER A 192 -1.33 13.27 -4.17
N PHE A 193 -0.59 13.14 -5.27
CA PHE A 193 0.54 14.00 -5.65
C PHE A 193 0.25 14.65 -7.01
N GLY A 194 -0.31 15.86 -6.98
CA GLY A 194 -0.72 16.58 -8.19
C GLY A 194 -1.92 15.90 -8.87
N ALA A 195 -1.71 15.38 -10.09
CA ALA A 195 -2.72 14.64 -10.84
C ALA A 195 -2.70 13.13 -10.55
N GLU A 196 -1.73 12.64 -9.78
CA GLU A 196 -1.60 11.22 -9.46
C GLU A 196 -2.19 10.91 -8.08
N TYR A 197 -2.73 9.72 -7.91
CA TYR A 197 -3.00 9.14 -6.60
C TYR A 197 -2.34 7.77 -6.48
N VAL A 198 -2.08 7.38 -5.24
CA VAL A 198 -1.29 6.20 -4.90
C VAL A 198 -2.13 5.24 -4.06
N LEU A 199 -2.18 3.99 -4.50
CA LEU A 199 -2.78 2.88 -3.77
C LEU A 199 -1.70 1.86 -3.42
N ALA A 200 -1.74 1.31 -2.21
CA ALA A 200 -0.88 0.23 -1.77
C ALA A 200 -1.73 -1.00 -1.43
N PHE A 201 -1.32 -2.15 -1.94
CA PHE A 201 -2.03 -3.42 -1.86
C PHE A 201 -1.16 -4.47 -1.19
N VAL A 202 -1.76 -5.20 -0.26
CA VAL A 202 -1.22 -6.44 0.28
C VAL A 202 -1.29 -7.49 -0.82
N THR A 203 -0.17 -8.17 -1.11
CA THR A 203 -0.16 -9.26 -2.08
C THR A 203 -0.91 -10.47 -1.52
N GLU A 204 -1.46 -11.33 -2.39
CA GLU A 204 -2.11 -12.58 -1.95
C GLU A 204 -1.14 -13.49 -1.18
N ASP A 205 0.14 -13.45 -1.51
CA ASP A 205 1.21 -14.16 -0.81
C ASP A 205 1.43 -13.62 0.61
N THR A 206 1.52 -12.29 0.77
CA THR A 206 1.58 -11.67 2.09
C THR A 206 0.31 -11.96 2.89
N PHE A 207 -0.88 -11.87 2.27
CA PHE A 207 -2.15 -12.20 2.92
C PHE A 207 -2.16 -13.65 3.42
N ALA A 208 -1.72 -14.61 2.61
CA ALA A 208 -1.66 -16.03 2.99
C ALA A 208 -0.72 -16.30 4.18
N ARG A 209 0.35 -15.49 4.34
CA ARG A 209 1.20 -15.52 5.54
C ARG A 209 0.53 -14.87 6.73
N VAL A 210 -0.08 -13.70 6.53
CA VAL A 210 -0.73 -12.90 7.58
C VAL A 210 -1.90 -13.64 8.22
N VAL A 211 -2.75 -14.34 7.44
CA VAL A 211 -3.89 -15.08 8.02
C VAL A 211 -3.49 -16.24 8.93
N ARG A 212 -2.24 -16.74 8.82
CA ARG A 212 -1.71 -17.80 9.67
C ARG A 212 -1.17 -17.27 11.00
N ASP A 213 -1.02 -15.96 11.13
CA ASP A 213 -0.49 -15.30 12.32
C ASP A 213 -1.31 -14.06 12.67
N PRO A 214 -2.15 -14.11 13.71
CA PRO A 214 -2.96 -12.96 14.12
C PRO A 214 -2.15 -11.70 14.46
N THR A 215 -0.89 -11.84 14.88
CA THR A 215 -0.03 -10.70 15.21
C THR A 215 0.48 -9.96 13.97
N ALA A 216 0.50 -10.64 12.82
CA ALA A 216 0.97 -10.13 11.54
C ALA A 216 0.18 -8.93 11.02
N ARG A 217 -1.10 -8.80 11.39
CA ARG A 217 -1.91 -7.63 11.04
C ARG A 217 -1.26 -6.34 11.52
N ALA A 218 -0.66 -6.34 12.71
CA ALA A 218 -0.06 -5.13 13.29
C ALA A 218 1.11 -4.61 12.46
N VAL A 219 1.86 -5.50 11.80
CA VAL A 219 2.93 -5.13 10.87
C VAL A 219 2.39 -4.43 9.61
N ILE A 220 1.20 -4.79 9.14
CA ILE A 220 0.61 -4.18 7.94
C ILE A 220 -0.17 -2.90 8.29
N TYR A 221 -1.10 -2.98 9.24
CA TYR A 221 -2.12 -1.97 9.53
C TYR A 221 -2.01 -1.34 10.93
N GLY A 222 -0.99 -1.67 11.73
CA GLY A 222 -0.78 -1.05 13.03
C GLY A 222 -0.78 0.47 12.95
N SER A 223 -1.51 1.15 13.83
CA SER A 223 -1.73 2.60 13.75
C SER A 223 -0.43 3.42 13.83
N ARG A 224 0.54 2.95 14.61
CA ARG A 224 1.85 3.60 14.77
C ARG A 224 2.97 2.97 13.93
N TYR A 225 2.98 1.64 13.85
CA TYR A 225 4.12 0.87 13.32
C TYR A 225 3.81 0.08 12.06
N GLY A 226 2.55 0.10 11.60
CA GLY A 226 2.13 -0.60 10.40
C GLY A 226 2.70 0.03 9.14
N ILE A 227 3.16 -0.80 8.20
CA ILE A 227 3.78 -0.34 6.96
C ILE A 227 2.87 0.63 6.18
N LEU A 228 1.56 0.36 6.12
CA LEU A 228 0.62 1.24 5.42
C LEU A 228 0.42 2.58 6.15
N SER A 229 0.42 2.58 7.48
CA SER A 229 0.38 3.81 8.29
C SER A 229 1.64 4.64 8.06
N ILE A 230 2.82 4.01 8.08
CA ILE A 230 4.11 4.67 7.81
C ILE A 230 4.12 5.26 6.39
N LEU A 231 3.68 4.51 5.38
CA LEU A 231 3.57 5.02 4.00
C LEU A 231 2.69 6.27 3.92
N ARG A 232 1.53 6.27 4.59
CA ARG A 232 0.59 7.39 4.64
C ARG A 232 1.18 8.60 5.36
N ASP A 233 1.76 8.40 6.55
CA ASP A 233 2.34 9.47 7.38
C ASP A 233 3.57 10.10 6.72
N ARG A 234 4.40 9.31 6.03
CA ARG A 234 5.58 9.84 5.33
C ARG A 234 5.22 10.65 4.08
N ASN A 235 4.09 10.33 3.45
CA ASN A 235 3.52 11.11 2.35
C ASN A 235 4.56 11.50 1.27
N VAL A 236 5.30 10.50 0.79
CA VAL A 236 6.29 10.68 -0.28
C VAL A 236 5.79 10.09 -1.59
N PRO A 237 6.03 10.75 -2.74
CA PRO A 237 5.76 10.17 -4.04
C PRO A 237 6.58 8.87 -4.22
N PRO A 238 5.97 7.76 -4.69
CA PRO A 238 6.70 6.52 -4.89
C PRO A 238 7.47 6.50 -6.22
N ARG A 239 8.31 7.52 -6.40
CA ARG A 239 9.23 7.66 -7.53
C ARG A 239 10.46 8.50 -7.16
N PRO A 240 11.65 8.17 -7.69
CA PRO A 240 11.97 6.94 -8.42
C PRO A 240 11.93 5.70 -7.51
N HIS A 241 11.77 4.51 -8.09
CA HIS A 241 11.51 3.27 -7.33
C HIS A 241 12.57 2.95 -6.27
N ILE A 242 13.86 2.87 -6.64
CA ILE A 242 14.94 2.54 -5.69
C ILE A 242 15.05 3.56 -4.55
N PRO A 243 15.14 4.89 -4.79
CA PRO A 243 15.10 5.88 -3.73
C PRO A 243 13.86 5.76 -2.83
N PHE A 244 12.69 5.52 -3.40
CA PHE A 244 11.48 5.33 -2.61
C PHE A 244 11.56 4.10 -1.69
N VAL A 245 11.99 2.95 -2.22
CA VAL A 245 12.16 1.71 -1.45
C VAL A 245 13.17 1.92 -0.32
N LEU A 246 14.33 2.53 -0.59
CA LEU A 246 15.33 2.83 0.43
C LEU A 246 14.82 3.77 1.51
N TYR A 247 14.11 4.83 1.11
CA TYR A 247 13.52 5.78 2.03
C TYR A 247 12.52 5.08 2.95
N ILE A 248 11.49 4.45 2.40
CA ILE A 248 10.43 3.82 3.18
C ILE A 248 10.98 2.71 4.07
N SER A 249 11.89 1.89 3.56
CA SER A 249 12.45 0.82 4.39
C SER A 249 13.31 1.35 5.54
N SER A 250 14.02 2.47 5.32
CA SER A 250 14.75 3.14 6.41
C SER A 250 13.79 3.68 7.46
N GLU A 251 12.66 4.23 7.04
CA GLU A 251 11.62 4.68 7.97
C GLU A 251 10.98 3.52 8.73
N ILE A 252 10.65 2.41 8.07
CA ILE A 252 10.10 1.21 8.71
C ILE A 252 11.06 0.69 9.77
N VAL A 253 12.33 0.49 9.42
CA VAL A 253 13.33 -0.03 10.38
C VAL A 253 13.48 0.91 11.58
N LYS A 254 13.54 2.23 11.35
CA LYS A 254 13.65 3.19 12.45
C LYS A 254 12.44 3.17 13.40
N GLU A 255 11.23 3.01 12.87
CA GLU A 255 10.01 2.99 13.69
C GLU A 255 9.85 1.67 14.46
N VAL A 256 10.27 0.54 13.88
CA VAL A 256 10.05 -0.79 14.47
C VAL A 256 11.23 -1.33 15.27
N ARG A 257 12.45 -0.78 15.14
CA ARG A 257 13.68 -1.36 15.74
C ARG A 257 13.62 -1.54 17.25
N ASP A 258 12.90 -0.67 17.96
CA ASP A 258 12.79 -0.72 19.42
C ASP A 258 11.62 -1.59 19.88
N ASN A 259 10.77 -2.07 18.95
CA ASN A 259 9.70 -3.00 19.22
C ASN A 259 10.10 -4.41 18.78
N VAL A 260 10.67 -5.18 19.73
CA VAL A 260 11.22 -6.51 19.47
C VAL A 260 10.18 -7.48 18.89
N GLU A 261 8.93 -7.41 19.35
CA GLU A 261 7.85 -8.28 18.86
C GLU A 261 7.52 -7.96 17.40
N LEU A 262 7.25 -6.69 17.08
CA LEU A 262 6.96 -6.29 15.70
C LEU A 262 8.14 -6.52 14.76
N LEU A 263 9.37 -6.39 15.25
CA LEU A 263 10.56 -6.66 14.46
C LEU A 263 10.66 -8.15 14.09
N LYS A 264 10.41 -9.05 15.05
CA LYS A 264 10.35 -10.49 14.78
C LYS A 264 9.29 -10.81 13.74
N GLU A 265 8.12 -10.21 13.88
CA GLU A 265 7.02 -10.41 12.93
C GLU A 265 7.37 -9.89 11.53
N LEU A 266 7.95 -8.69 11.43
CA LEU A 266 8.39 -8.13 10.16
C LEU A 266 9.38 -9.06 9.43
N ILE A 267 10.32 -9.67 10.17
CA ILE A 267 11.31 -10.63 9.64
C ILE A 267 10.65 -11.96 9.25
N ASN A 268 9.65 -12.42 10.02
CA ASN A 268 8.94 -13.67 9.80
C ASN A 268 8.02 -13.58 8.57
N ILE A 269 7.17 -12.54 8.53
CA ILE A 269 6.14 -12.36 7.51
C ILE A 269 6.74 -11.92 6.19
N LYS A 270 7.86 -11.17 6.19
CA LYS A 270 8.50 -10.65 4.97
C LYS A 270 7.46 -10.00 4.04
N PRO A 271 6.76 -8.97 4.53
CA PRO A 271 5.61 -8.44 3.83
C PRO A 271 6.03 -7.77 2.52
N THR A 272 5.34 -8.14 1.45
CA THR A 272 5.45 -7.48 0.15
C THR A 272 4.16 -6.75 -0.14
N LEU A 273 4.29 -5.48 -0.55
CA LEU A 273 3.17 -4.67 -1.03
C LEU A 273 3.35 -4.36 -2.52
N GLU A 274 2.25 -4.27 -3.24
CA GLU A 274 2.19 -3.69 -4.58
C GLU A 274 1.67 -2.26 -4.48
N ILE A 275 2.36 -1.31 -5.11
CA ILE A 275 1.94 0.09 -5.09
C ILE A 275 1.62 0.53 -6.52
N ASP A 276 0.39 0.97 -6.72
CA ASP A 276 -0.11 1.48 -7.98
C ASP A 276 -0.11 3.02 -7.95
N ARG A 277 0.55 3.61 -8.94
CA ARG A 277 0.49 5.04 -9.23
C ARG A 277 -0.50 5.26 -10.35
N VAL A 278 -1.61 5.93 -10.06
CA VAL A 278 -2.66 6.16 -11.05
C VAL A 278 -2.75 7.64 -11.36
N ASN A 279 -2.56 7.99 -12.62
CA ASN A 279 -2.75 9.34 -13.11
C ASN A 279 -4.23 9.60 -13.40
N ARG A 280 -4.72 10.74 -12.94
CA ARG A 280 -6.06 11.27 -13.16
C ARG A 280 -5.95 12.52 -14.03
N THR A 281 -6.07 12.34 -15.35
CA THR A 281 -6.03 13.46 -16.31
C THR A 281 -7.38 13.57 -17.01
N GLY A 282 -8.05 14.71 -16.84
CA GLY A 282 -9.36 14.98 -17.45
C GLY A 282 -10.42 13.97 -17.00
N LYS A 283 -10.82 13.08 -17.93
CA LYS A 283 -11.87 12.05 -17.74
C LYS A 283 -11.32 10.62 -17.68
N SER A 284 -10.00 10.44 -17.63
CA SER A 284 -9.37 9.11 -17.63
C SER A 284 -8.52 8.86 -16.40
N PHE A 285 -8.51 7.59 -16.00
CA PHE A 285 -7.68 7.05 -14.94
C PHE A 285 -6.75 6.03 -15.55
N THR A 286 -5.44 6.26 -15.47
CA THR A 286 -4.43 5.43 -16.13
C THR A 286 -3.37 5.04 -15.12
N LEU A 287 -3.20 3.73 -14.89
CA LEU A 287 -2.07 3.21 -14.14
C LEU A 287 -0.78 3.58 -14.88
N GLN A 288 0.04 4.40 -14.23
CA GLN A 288 1.34 4.85 -14.73
C GLN A 288 2.42 3.82 -14.45
N GLU A 289 2.39 3.25 -13.25
CA GLU A 289 3.43 2.35 -12.76
C GLU A 289 2.84 1.48 -11.66
N ARG A 290 3.20 0.20 -11.67
CA ARG A 290 3.01 -0.74 -10.57
C ARG A 290 4.38 -1.14 -10.08
N LEU A 291 4.68 -0.79 -8.83
CA LEU A 291 5.96 -1.10 -8.20
C LEU A 291 5.76 -2.10 -7.06
N SER A 292 6.76 -2.97 -6.87
CA SER A 292 6.81 -3.84 -5.70
C SER A 292 7.61 -3.15 -4.61
N LEU A 293 7.01 -3.03 -3.42
CA LEU A 293 7.69 -2.69 -2.18
C LEU A 293 7.93 -4.00 -1.41
N ASP A 294 9.14 -4.54 -1.59
CA ASP A 294 9.64 -5.66 -0.81
C ASP A 294 10.81 -5.16 0.07
N VAL A 295 10.58 -5.13 1.37
CA VAL A 295 11.58 -4.68 2.36
C VAL A 295 12.51 -5.82 2.77
N SER A 296 12.13 -7.06 2.48
CA SER A 296 12.79 -8.28 2.93
C SER A 296 14.25 -8.44 2.46
N PRO A 297 14.61 -8.14 1.20
CA PRO A 297 15.92 -8.49 0.65
C PRO A 297 17.11 -7.82 1.35
N PHE A 298 16.87 -6.72 2.05
CA PHE A 298 17.92 -5.94 2.70
C PHE A 298 17.60 -5.58 4.16
N LEU A 299 16.47 -6.06 4.71
CA LEU A 299 16.04 -5.80 6.08
C LEU A 299 17.11 -6.19 7.11
N GLU A 300 17.67 -7.40 7.00
CA GLU A 300 18.68 -7.91 7.92
C GLU A 300 19.94 -7.03 7.95
N LYS A 301 20.35 -6.50 6.79
CA LYS A 301 21.50 -5.58 6.73
C LYS A 301 21.16 -4.20 7.27
N MET A 302 19.95 -3.69 7.01
CA MET A 302 19.50 -2.41 7.55
C MET A 302 19.38 -2.45 9.08
N LEU A 303 19.01 -3.58 9.68
CA LEU A 303 18.95 -3.75 11.13
C LEU A 303 20.32 -3.67 11.81
N LYS A 304 21.40 -3.96 11.07
CA LYS A 304 22.78 -3.79 11.55
C LYS A 304 23.26 -2.33 11.47
N LEU A 305 22.47 -1.42 10.92
CA LEU A 305 22.85 -0.02 10.79
C LEU A 305 22.40 0.78 12.02
N ASP A 306 23.29 1.65 12.49
CA ASP A 306 22.95 2.67 13.48
C ASP A 306 21.82 3.58 12.95
N THR A 307 21.00 4.11 13.86
CA THR A 307 19.88 5.02 13.51
C THR A 307 20.34 6.23 12.70
N ASP A 308 21.51 6.78 13.01
CA ASP A 308 22.06 7.94 12.32
C ASP A 308 22.53 7.63 10.88
N VAL A 309 22.85 6.37 10.57
CA VAL A 309 23.11 5.89 9.21
C VAL A 309 21.80 5.69 8.45
N LEU A 310 20.77 5.13 9.09
CA LEU A 310 19.43 5.01 8.49
C LEU A 310 18.83 6.38 8.15
N GLU A 311 19.00 7.37 9.04
CA GLU A 311 18.64 8.76 8.76
C GLU A 311 19.41 9.35 7.58
N TRP A 312 20.70 9.04 7.47
CA TRP A 312 21.51 9.47 6.33
C TRP A 312 21.02 8.87 5.01
N ILE A 313 20.72 7.57 4.97
CA ILE A 313 20.15 6.91 3.79
C ILE A 313 18.81 7.55 3.43
N SER A 314 17.89 7.61 4.39
CA SER A 314 16.57 8.21 4.24
C SER A 314 16.65 9.65 3.72
N ARG A 315 17.52 10.49 4.29
CA ARG A 315 17.68 11.89 3.89
C ARG A 315 18.15 12.02 2.43
N ASN A 316 19.12 11.22 2.01
CA ASN A 316 19.64 11.27 0.63
C ASN A 316 18.61 10.72 -0.37
N ALA A 317 17.93 9.63 -0.02
CA ALA A 317 16.85 9.07 -0.83
C ALA A 317 15.68 10.07 -0.98
N ARG A 318 15.28 10.74 0.10
CA ARG A 318 14.25 11.78 0.08
C ARG A 318 14.64 12.96 -0.81
N LYS A 319 15.90 13.42 -0.76
CA LYS A 319 16.39 14.45 -1.69
C LYS A 319 16.25 14.01 -3.14
N CYS A 320 16.55 12.75 -3.46
CA CYS A 320 16.33 12.20 -4.79
C CYS A 320 14.86 12.31 -5.21
N ILE A 321 13.93 11.84 -4.36
CA ILE A 321 12.48 11.84 -4.61
C ILE A 321 11.96 13.23 -4.96
N TYR A 322 12.36 14.27 -4.21
CA TYR A 322 11.88 15.64 -4.44
C TYR A 322 12.70 16.45 -5.46
N SER A 323 13.87 15.95 -5.89
CA SER A 323 14.72 16.62 -6.89
C SER A 323 14.33 16.33 -8.36
N LEU A 324 13.28 15.54 -8.58
CA LEU A 324 12.74 15.23 -9.91
C LEU A 324 12.52 16.52 -10.72
N GLY A 325 13.28 16.68 -11.82
CA GLY A 325 13.27 17.88 -12.68
C GLY A 325 14.52 18.75 -12.60
N THR A 326 15.41 18.55 -11.61
CA THR A 326 16.71 19.23 -11.50
C THR A 326 17.85 18.29 -11.89
N GLY A 327 18.02 18.07 -13.19
CA GLY A 327 18.78 16.93 -13.77
C GLY A 327 20.13 16.60 -13.12
N ALA A 328 20.99 17.60 -12.88
CA ALA A 328 22.32 17.37 -12.28
C ALA A 328 22.26 16.97 -10.80
N VAL A 329 21.31 17.50 -10.04
CA VAL A 329 21.12 17.19 -8.61
C VAL A 329 20.49 15.81 -8.47
N TYR A 330 19.48 15.54 -9.28
CA TYR A 330 18.83 14.24 -9.36
C TYR A 330 19.82 13.11 -9.68
N GLY A 331 20.66 13.29 -10.72
CA GLY A 331 21.65 12.30 -11.16
C GLY A 331 22.62 11.86 -10.05
N LYS A 332 23.02 12.81 -9.20
CA LYS A 332 23.88 12.53 -8.04
C LYS A 332 23.18 11.64 -7.00
N TYR A 333 21.99 12.03 -6.54
CA TYR A 333 21.29 11.28 -5.49
C TYR A 333 20.73 9.93 -5.95
N VAL A 334 20.30 9.81 -7.21
CA VAL A 334 19.84 8.51 -7.75
C VAL A 334 20.99 7.51 -7.86
N THR A 335 22.17 7.96 -8.29
CA THR A 335 23.37 7.10 -8.37
C THR A 335 23.81 6.64 -6.98
N LEU A 336 23.82 7.55 -5.99
CA LEU A 336 24.09 7.15 -4.61
C LEU A 336 23.06 6.13 -4.11
N SER A 337 21.77 6.39 -4.36
CA SER A 337 20.69 5.48 -3.94
C SER A 337 20.86 4.09 -4.54
N ASN A 338 21.18 3.98 -5.83
CA ASN A 338 21.44 2.69 -6.47
C ASN A 338 22.63 1.96 -5.83
N LYS A 339 23.76 2.65 -5.61
CA LYS A 339 24.94 2.03 -4.97
C LYS A 339 24.66 1.56 -3.54
N ILE A 340 23.91 2.34 -2.75
CA ILE A 340 23.48 1.93 -1.41
C ILE A 340 22.58 0.70 -1.49
N TYR A 341 21.61 0.71 -2.40
CA TYR A 341 20.70 -0.42 -2.61
C TYR A 341 21.44 -1.70 -3.01
N GLU A 342 22.35 -1.62 -3.98
CA GLU A 342 23.19 -2.73 -4.45
C GLU A 342 24.05 -3.32 -3.30
N ALA A 343 24.66 -2.47 -2.48
CA ALA A 343 25.43 -2.90 -1.31
C ALA A 343 24.55 -3.60 -0.25
N LEU A 344 23.35 -3.07 -0.03
CA LEU A 344 22.38 -3.63 0.91
C LEU A 344 21.86 -5.01 0.45
N ILE A 345 21.53 -5.19 -0.84
CA ILE A 345 21.13 -6.51 -1.36
C ILE A 345 22.32 -7.46 -1.59
N GLY A 346 23.56 -6.96 -1.50
CA GLY A 346 24.78 -7.78 -1.55
C GLY A 346 25.36 -8.02 -2.94
N VAL A 347 24.91 -7.27 -3.95
CA VAL A 347 25.47 -7.32 -5.31
C VAL A 347 26.49 -6.23 -5.57
N GLY A 348 26.55 -5.20 -4.71
CA GLY A 348 27.50 -4.09 -4.80
C GLY A 348 28.46 -4.00 -3.61
N ASP A 349 29.55 -3.25 -3.78
CA ASP A 349 30.53 -2.98 -2.72
C ASP A 349 30.11 -1.75 -1.88
N PRO A 350 29.92 -1.89 -0.54
CA PRO A 350 29.70 -0.76 0.36
C PRO A 350 30.74 0.37 0.27
N GLU A 351 32.00 0.05 -0.05
CA GLU A 351 33.06 1.04 -0.21
C GLU A 351 32.88 1.90 -1.46
N GLU A 352 32.37 1.34 -2.55
CA GLU A 352 32.04 2.13 -3.74
C GLU A 352 30.94 3.15 -3.44
N ALA A 353 29.91 2.73 -2.69
CA ALA A 353 28.85 3.64 -2.24
C ALA A 353 29.42 4.75 -1.34
N ALA A 354 30.35 4.41 -0.43
CA ALA A 354 31.02 5.36 0.44
C ALA A 354 31.90 6.36 -0.31
N ILE A 355 32.71 5.89 -1.27
CA ILE A 355 33.54 6.74 -2.13
C ILE A 355 32.67 7.69 -2.94
N TYR A 356 31.59 7.17 -3.55
CA TYR A 356 30.67 7.98 -4.32
C TYR A 356 29.99 9.04 -3.43
N ALA A 357 29.53 8.67 -2.24
CA ALA A 357 28.94 9.60 -1.28
C ALA A 357 29.90 10.74 -0.92
N MET A 358 31.16 10.44 -0.64
CA MET A 358 32.13 11.48 -0.29
C MET A 358 32.45 12.40 -1.48
N ARG A 359 32.75 11.84 -2.65
CA ARG A 359 33.19 12.61 -3.81
C ARG A 359 32.06 13.34 -4.54
N SER A 360 30.88 12.73 -4.63
CA SER A 360 29.80 13.29 -5.44
C SER A 360 28.76 14.05 -4.64
N ILE A 361 28.49 13.62 -3.40
CA ILE A 361 27.44 14.21 -2.55
C ILE A 361 28.04 15.16 -1.52
N ALA A 362 29.02 14.70 -0.75
CA ALA A 362 29.58 15.52 0.33
C ALA A 362 30.27 16.78 -0.20
N GLU A 363 31.10 16.66 -1.25
CA GLU A 363 31.71 17.82 -1.92
C GLU A 363 30.66 18.80 -2.47
N TYR A 364 29.66 18.29 -3.21
CA TYR A 364 28.57 19.11 -3.76
C TYR A 364 27.74 19.83 -2.69
N GLU A 365 27.43 19.16 -1.59
CA GLU A 365 26.71 19.79 -0.47
C GLU A 365 27.60 20.80 0.28
N ALA A 366 28.89 20.51 0.41
CA ALA A 366 29.84 21.35 1.13
C ALA A 366 30.14 22.65 0.39
N GLU A 367 30.24 22.62 -0.95
CA GLU A 367 30.38 23.81 -1.81
C GLU A 367 29.23 24.81 -1.64
N LYS A 368 28.05 24.34 -1.23
CA LYS A 368 26.85 25.14 -1.02
C LYS A 368 26.61 25.52 0.44
N ALA A 369 27.43 25.04 1.35
CA ALA A 369 27.25 25.22 2.78
C ALA A 369 28.10 26.37 3.32
N THR A 370 27.63 26.99 4.40
CA THR A 370 28.40 28.01 5.14
C THR A 370 29.59 27.41 5.88
N ASP A 371 29.49 26.14 6.32
CA ASP A 371 30.58 25.39 6.95
C ASP A 371 30.88 24.12 6.15
N PHE A 372 31.85 24.25 5.24
CA PHE A 372 32.34 23.18 4.38
C PHE A 372 32.82 21.95 5.18
N ARG A 373 33.59 22.18 6.27
CA ARG A 373 34.20 21.09 7.06
C ARG A 373 33.15 20.30 7.82
N LYS A 374 32.10 20.96 8.32
CA LYS A 374 30.98 20.30 9.02
C LYS A 374 30.25 19.32 8.12
N VAL A 375 29.99 19.68 6.86
CA VAL A 375 29.32 18.78 5.89
C VAL A 375 30.19 17.55 5.60
N LEU A 376 31.49 17.74 5.33
CA LEU A 376 32.40 16.62 5.08
C LEU A 376 32.51 15.68 6.30
N ARG A 377 32.62 16.23 7.52
CA ARG A 377 32.65 15.42 8.75
C ARG A 377 31.36 14.63 8.95
N TYR A 378 30.21 15.25 8.68
CA TYR A 378 28.91 14.58 8.74
C TYR A 378 28.88 13.36 7.83
N HIS A 379 29.15 13.52 6.53
CA HIS A 379 29.13 12.39 5.58
C HIS A 379 30.21 11.36 5.91
N SER A 380 31.44 11.78 6.24
CA SER A 380 32.55 10.88 6.58
C SER A 380 32.21 9.96 7.75
N SER A 381 31.56 10.49 8.79
CA SER A 381 31.10 9.69 9.93
C SER A 381 30.09 8.63 9.50
N LYS A 382 29.11 8.97 8.67
CA LYS A 382 28.05 8.04 8.24
C LYS A 382 28.56 6.95 7.31
N VAL A 383 29.39 7.30 6.32
CA VAL A 383 29.92 6.31 5.37
C VAL A 383 30.88 5.33 6.05
N LYS A 384 31.67 5.77 7.05
CA LYS A 384 32.51 4.87 7.85
C LYS A 384 31.69 3.83 8.61
N LYS A 385 30.62 4.27 9.28
CA LYS A 385 29.71 3.37 9.99
C LYS A 385 28.99 2.41 9.04
N PHE A 386 28.52 2.92 7.89
CA PHE A 386 27.88 2.12 6.84
C PHE A 386 28.79 1.00 6.34
N VAL A 387 30.03 1.31 5.95
CA VAL A 387 31.01 0.31 5.51
C VAL A 387 31.33 -0.68 6.62
N LYS A 388 31.54 -0.17 7.86
CA LYS A 388 31.84 -1.03 9.01
C LYS A 388 30.76 -2.09 9.22
N ALA A 389 29.50 -1.66 9.28
CA ALA A 389 28.37 -2.54 9.51
C ALA A 389 28.16 -3.58 8.40
N LEU A 390 28.40 -3.22 7.14
CA LEU A 390 28.13 -4.10 6.00
C LEU A 390 29.29 -5.02 5.62
N LYS A 391 30.57 -4.62 5.78
CA LYS A 391 31.73 -5.46 5.43
C LYS A 391 32.26 -6.29 6.59
N TYR A 392 32.35 -5.70 7.79
CA TYR A 392 33.09 -6.31 8.90
C TYR A 392 32.16 -6.89 9.98
N GLY A 393 30.85 -6.63 9.87
CA GLY A 393 29.88 -6.96 10.91
C GLY A 393 30.07 -6.12 12.18
N HIS A 394 29.07 -6.13 13.06
CA HIS A 394 29.33 -5.75 14.43
C HIS A 394 30.15 -6.88 15.06
N GLU A 395 31.41 -6.62 15.41
CA GLU A 395 32.02 -7.33 16.52
C GLU A 395 31.05 -7.19 17.70
N SER A 396 30.37 -8.27 18.02
CA SER A 396 29.53 -8.35 19.20
C SER A 396 30.49 -8.18 20.37
N VAL A 397 30.39 -7.07 21.09
CA VAL A 397 30.90 -7.05 22.46
C VAL A 397 30.00 -8.04 23.21
N SER A 398 30.61 -9.19 23.49
CA SER A 398 30.08 -10.32 24.26
C SER A 398 29.42 -9.91 25.56
#